data_AF-A0A5C8TF22-F1
#
_entry.id   AF-A0A5C8TF22-F1
#
_cell.length_a   1.000
_cell.length_b   1.000
_cell.length_c   1.000
_cell.angle_alpha   90.00
_cell.angle_beta   90.00
_cell.angle_gamma   90.00
#
_symmetry.space_group_name_H-M   'P 1'
#
loop_
_entity.id
_entity.type
_entity.pdbx_description
1 polymer ?
#
loop_
_entity_poly.entity_id
_entity_poly.type
_entity_poly.pdbx_seq_one_letter_code
_entity_poly.pdbx_strand_id
1 'polypeptide(L)' 'MNAIPDPPDGDPAEDIVRVNAALSEWAARSAADSATLIDRFEDLGYAVRGKSEAEIAEILRQPPTGQRRT' A
#
# COMPACT_ATOMS: atom_id res chain seq x y z
N MET A 1 -12.43 25.93 -6.69
CA MET A 1 -12.97 24.57 -6.95
C MET A 1 -11.85 23.79 -7.61
N ASN A 2 -11.22 22.85 -6.89
CA ASN A 2 -10.28 21.93 -7.53
C ASN A 2 -11.12 20.88 -8.25
N ALA A 3 -11.13 20.95 -9.58
CA ALA A 3 -11.72 19.90 -10.40
C ALA A 3 -10.95 18.61 -10.13
N ILE A 4 -11.64 17.59 -9.64
CA ILE A 4 -11.14 16.22 -9.73
C ILE A 4 -11.06 15.97 -11.24
N PRO A 5 -9.87 15.67 -11.80
CA PRO A 5 -9.76 15.42 -13.23
C PRO A 5 -10.71 14.29 -13.62
N ASP A 6 -11.36 14.44 -14.77
CA ASP A 6 -12.22 13.40 -15.36
C ASP A 6 -11.42 12.09 -15.38
N PRO A 7 -12.00 10.95 -14.94
CA PRO A 7 -11.32 9.67 -15.07
C PRO A 7 -10.92 9.49 -16.55
N PRO A 8 -9.67 9.08 -16.84
CA PRO A 8 -9.29 8.77 -18.20
C PRO A 8 -10.28 7.73 -18.75
N ASP A 9 -10.57 7.78 -20.06
CA ASP A 9 -11.37 6.77 -20.78
C ASP A 9 -10.65 5.39 -20.79
N GLY A 10 -10.45 4.80 -19.61
CA GLY A 10 -9.70 3.58 -19.36
C GLY A 10 -10.49 2.60 -18.50
N ASP A 11 -10.04 1.34 -18.47
CA ASP A 11 -10.68 0.31 -17.66
C ASP A 11 -10.58 0.70 -16.17
N PRO A 12 -11.70 0.84 -15.43
CA PRO A 12 -11.69 1.14 -14.00
C PRO A 12 -10.81 0.18 -13.19
N ALA A 13 -10.66 -1.08 -13.64
CA ALA A 13 -9.78 -2.04 -13.00
C ALA A 13 -8.30 -1.66 -13.15
N GLU A 14 -7.88 -1.17 -14.32
CA GLU A 14 -6.51 -0.70 -14.56
C GLU A 14 -6.21 0.54 -13.71
N ASP A 15 -7.18 1.43 -13.56
CA ASP A 15 -7.08 2.60 -12.69
C ASP A 15 -6.89 2.22 -11.22
N ILE A 16 -7.66 1.23 -10.73
CA ILE A 16 -7.51 0.70 -9.37
C ILE A 16 -6.12 0.08 -9.18
N VAL A 17 -5.64 -0.72 -10.14
CA VAL A 17 -4.30 -1.33 -10.06
C VAL A 17 -3.22 -0.26 -10.01
N ARG A 18 -3.33 0.78 -10.85
CA ARG A 18 -2.39 1.91 -10.87
C ARG A 18 -2.38 2.67 -9.54
N VAL A 19 -3.56 3.00 -9.02
CA VAL A 19 -3.69 3.72 -7.74
C VAL A 19 -3.16 2.87 -6.59
N ASN A 20 -3.47 1.57 -6.56
CA ASN A 20 -2.98 0.66 -5.54
C ASN A 20 -1.44 0.56 -5.55
N ALA A 21 -0.82 0.51 -6.73
CA ALA A 21 0.63 0.52 -6.86
C ALA A 21 1.24 1.80 -6.28
N ALA A 22 0.71 2.98 -6.65
CA ALA A 22 1.18 4.27 -6.14
C ALA A 22 1.02 4.39 -4.62
N LEU A 23 -0.11 3.93 -4.08
CA LEU A 23 -0.35 3.93 -2.63
C LEU A 23 0.58 2.99 -1.89
N SER A 24 0.86 1.82 -2.45
CA SER A 24 1.76 0.83 -1.84
C SER A 24 3.21 1.33 -1.77
N GLU A 25 3.68 1.98 -2.84
CA GLU A 25 5.00 2.62 -2.87
C GLU A 25 5.11 3.76 -1.86
N TRP A 26 4.10 4.65 -1.82
CA TRP A 26 4.05 5.73 -0.86
C TRP A 26 4.04 5.21 0.59
N ALA A 27 3.24 4.17 0.86
CA ALA A 27 3.15 3.56 2.17
C ALA A 27 4.47 2.91 2.60
N ALA A 28 5.15 2.23 1.68
CA ALA A 28 6.44 1.62 1.92
C ALA A 28 7.52 2.65 2.28
N ARG A 29 7.59 3.76 1.52
CA ARG A 29 8.52 4.85 1.82
C ARG A 29 8.22 5.50 3.17
N SER A 30 6.95 5.69 3.48
CA SER A 30 6.52 6.23 4.78
C SER A 30 6.86 5.29 5.93
N ALA A 31 6.81 3.98 5.70
CA ALA A 31 7.14 2.96 6.70
C ALA A 31 8.65 2.87 6.98
N ALA A 32 9.51 3.19 6.00
CA ALA A 32 10.96 3.21 6.17
C ALA A 32 11.40 4.17 7.30
N ASP A 33 10.67 5.29 7.45
CA ASP A 33 10.93 6.30 8.48
C ASP A 33 10.05 6.15 9.73
N SER A 34 9.16 5.15 9.79
CA SER A 34 8.16 5.03 10.86
C SER A 34 7.92 3.59 11.32
N ALA A 35 8.55 3.22 12.44
CA ALA A 35 8.32 1.95 13.10
C ALA A 35 6.85 1.73 13.49
N THR A 36 6.12 2.80 13.85
CA THR A 36 4.69 2.73 14.14
C THR A 36 3.87 2.28 12.94
N LEU A 37 4.23 2.71 11.71
CA LEU A 37 3.54 2.25 10.50
C LEU A 37 3.81 0.76 10.24
N ILE A 38 5.04 0.31 10.45
CA ILE A 38 5.39 -1.12 10.37
C ILE A 38 4.54 -1.94 11.32
N ASP A 39 4.41 -1.52 12.59
CA ASP A 39 3.60 -2.23 13.57
C ASP A 39 2.11 -2.29 13.16
N ARG A 40 1.57 -1.20 12.61
CA ARG A 40 0.19 -1.18 12.11
C ARG A 40 -0.03 -2.10 10.92
N PHE A 41 0.93 -2.19 10.00
CA PHE A 41 0.84 -3.13 8.89
C PHE A 41 0.87 -4.58 9.38
N GLU A 42 1.73 -4.90 10.34
CA GLU A 42 1.78 -6.20 10.99
C GLU A 42 0.45 -6.54 11.71
N ASP A 43 -0.14 -5.59 12.42
CA ASP A 43 -1.46 -5.76 13.05
C ASP A 43 -2.56 -6.05 12.02
N LEU A 44 -2.47 -5.43 10.84
CA LEU A 44 -3.37 -5.65 9.71
C LEU A 44 -3.14 -7.00 9.00
N GLY A 45 -2.07 -7.72 9.33
CA GLY A 45 -1.72 -9.03 8.76
C GLY A 45 -0.69 -8.98 7.62
N TYR A 46 0.03 -7.87 7.47
CA TYR A 46 1.12 -7.72 6.50
C TYR A 46 2.47 -7.99 7.14
N ALA A 47 3.21 -8.98 6.63
CA ALA A 47 4.53 -9.35 7.13
C ALA A 47 5.64 -8.45 6.55
N VAL A 48 5.72 -7.21 7.01
CA VAL A 48 6.60 -6.14 6.49
C VAL A 48 7.83 -5.86 7.35
N ARG A 49 7.92 -6.43 8.55
CA ARG A 49 9.03 -6.17 9.46
C ARG A 49 10.35 -6.74 8.93
N GLY A 50 11.40 -5.90 8.93
CA GLY A 50 12.74 -6.27 8.45
C GLY A 50 12.85 -6.35 6.92
N LYS A 51 11.83 -5.89 6.20
CA LYS A 51 11.79 -5.84 4.74
C LYS A 51 12.31 -4.52 4.20
N SER A 52 12.86 -4.55 3.00
CA SER A 52 13.22 -3.34 2.26
C SER A 52 11.99 -2.58 1.78
N GLU A 53 12.12 -1.28 1.46
CA GLU A 53 11.02 -0.45 0.91
C GLU A 53 10.35 -1.13 -0.29
N ALA A 54 11.14 -1.67 -1.23
CA ALA A 54 10.60 -2.35 -2.41
C ALA A 54 9.79 -3.61 -2.06
N GLU A 55 10.27 -4.42 -1.10
CA GLU A 55 9.53 -5.60 -0.63
C GLU A 55 8.24 -5.22 0.08
N ILE A 56 8.26 -4.15 0.89
CA ILE A 56 7.06 -3.66 1.59
C ILE A 56 6.02 -3.21 0.55
N ALA A 57 6.43 -2.47 -0.49
CA ALA A 57 5.53 -2.03 -1.55
C ALA A 57 4.88 -3.22 -2.28
N GLU A 58 5.64 -4.27 -2.56
CA GLU A 58 5.10 -5.48 -3.19
C GLU A 58 4.07 -6.19 -2.29
N ILE A 59 4.38 -6.31 -1.00
CA ILE A 59 3.49 -6.94 -0.01
C ILE A 59 2.18 -6.15 0.11
N LEU A 60 2.25 -4.82 0.17
CA LEU A 60 1.07 -3.96 0.32
C LEU A 60 0.19 -3.90 -0.93
N ARG A 61 0.73 -4.21 -2.12
CA ARG A 61 -0.08 -4.32 -3.35
C ARG A 61 -1.07 -5.49 -3.28
N GLN A 62 -0.76 -6.50 -2.49
CA GLN A 62 -1.59 -7.69 -2.34
C GLN A 62 -2.49 -7.56 -1.10
N PRO A 63 -3.60 -8.31 -1.02
CA PRO A 63 -4.34 -8.43 0.23
C PRO A 63 -3.47 -9.05 1.33
N PRO A 64 -3.73 -8.73 2.62
CA PRO A 64 -2.97 -9.29 3.73
C PRO A 64 -3.21 -10.80 3.81
N THR A 65 -2.13 -11.56 3.93
CA THR A 65 -2.18 -13.03 4.00
C THR A 65 -2.04 -13.55 5.42
N GLY A 66 -1.62 -12.70 6.36
CA GLY A 66 -1.50 -13.02 7.78
C GLY A 66 -2.82 -12.87 8.54
N GLN A 67 -2.87 -13.49 9.72
CA GLN A 67 -3.98 -13.31 10.64
C GLN A 67 -3.86 -11.93 11.29
N ARG A 68 -4.91 -11.10 11.15
CA ARG A 68 -4.99 -9.81 11.85
C ARG A 68 -4.78 -10.03 13.34
N ARG A 69 -3.86 -9.28 13.92
CA ARG A 69 -3.61 -9.30 15.36
C ARG A 69 -4.57 -8.29 15.97
N THR A 70 -5.71 -8.79 16.46
CA THR A 70 -6.71 -8.00 17.21
C THR A 70 -6.32 -7.88 18.66
#